data_AF-A0A382PX39-F1
#
_entry.id   AF-A0A382PX39-F1
#
_cell.length_a   1.000
_cell.length_b   1.000
_cell.length_c   1.000
_cell.angle_alpha   90.00
_cell.angle_beta   90.00
_cell.angle_gamma   90.00
#
_symmetry.space_group_name_H-M   'P 1'
#
loop_
_entity.id
_entity.type
_entity.pdbx_description
1 polymer ?
#
loop_
_entity_poly.entity_id
_entity_poly.type
_entity_poly.pdbx_seq_one_letter_code
_entity_poly.pdbx_strand_id
1 'polypeptide(L)' 'APTGWRLQVRDVKVSNGAGFIVALTGKMMLMPGMPKQSAVQRIDIDSEGRITGLS' A
#
# COMPACT_ATOMS: atom_id res chain seq x y z
N ALA A 1 -14.28 -2.49 22.10
CA ALA A 1 -13.91 -1.29 21.32
C ALA A 1 -13.35 -0.23 22.26
N PRO A 2 -12.25 0.46 21.92
CA PRO A 2 -11.66 1.50 22.78
C PRO A 2 -12.52 2.77 22.79
N THR A 3 -12.68 3.39 23.97
CA THR A 3 -13.46 4.62 24.20
C THR A 3 -12.63 5.66 24.97
N GLY A 4 -12.97 6.95 24.85
CA GLY A 4 -12.35 8.02 25.64
C GLY A 4 -10.96 8.49 25.21
N TRP A 5 -10.46 8.07 24.04
CA TRP A 5 -9.15 8.48 23.53
C TRP A 5 -9.25 9.65 22.53
N ARG A 6 -8.16 10.42 22.38
CA ARG A 6 -8.05 11.53 21.43
C ARG A 6 -7.18 11.12 20.24
N LEU A 7 -7.70 11.28 19.03
CA LEU A 7 -6.97 11.04 17.79
C LEU A 7 -6.11 12.26 17.44
N GLN A 8 -4.81 12.03 17.27
CA GLN A 8 -3.88 13.07 16.87
C GLN A 8 -3.79 13.13 15.35
N VAL A 9 -4.12 14.29 14.77
CA VAL A 9 -3.90 14.60 13.35
C VAL A 9 -2.57 15.31 13.23
N ARG A 10 -1.66 14.77 12.42
CA ARG A 10 -0.30 15.30 12.23
C ARG A 10 -0.20 16.24 11.04
N ASP A 11 -0.99 15.99 10.00
CA ASP A 11 -0.94 16.74 8.75
C ASP A 11 -2.28 16.64 7.98
N VAL A 12 -2.52 17.58 7.05
CA VAL A 12 -3.75 17.67 6.26
C VAL A 12 -3.39 17.99 4.80
N LYS A 13 -3.86 17.15 3.87
CA LYS A 13 -3.64 17.33 2.42
C LYS A 13 -4.95 17.59 1.68
N VAL A 14 -4.94 18.52 0.74
CA VAL A 14 -6.09 18.83 -0.12
C VAL A 14 -5.99 18.05 -1.43
N SER A 15 -6.98 17.22 -1.72
CA SER A 15 -7.12 16.51 -3.00
C SER A 15 -8.13 17.25 -3.88
N ASN A 16 -7.73 18.41 -4.41
CA ASN A 16 -8.64 19.34 -5.08
C ASN A 16 -9.34 18.73 -6.31
N GLY A 17 -8.66 17.85 -7.04
CA GLY A 17 -9.27 17.13 -8.17
C GLY A 17 -10.30 16.08 -7.77
N ALA A 18 -10.17 15.48 -6.58
CA ALA A 18 -11.10 14.47 -6.07
C ALA A 18 -12.20 15.07 -5.16
N GLY A 19 -12.08 16.35 -4.78
CA GLY A 19 -13.09 17.08 -4.01
C GLY A 19 -13.08 16.79 -2.50
N PHE A 20 -11.97 16.28 -1.94
CA PHE A 20 -11.89 15.99 -0.51
C PHE A 20 -10.54 16.35 0.13
N ILE A 21 -10.53 16.36 1.46
CA ILE A 21 -9.36 16.61 2.30
C ILE A 21 -8.97 15.31 3.00
N VAL A 22 -7.66 15.02 3.05
CA VAL A 22 -7.08 13.85 3.73
C VAL A 22 -6.42 14.30 5.03
N ALA A 23 -6.92 13.83 6.17
CA ALA A 23 -6.31 14.03 7.48
C ALA A 23 -5.38 12.85 7.81
N LEU A 24 -4.08 13.14 7.96
CA LEU A 24 -3.04 12.15 8.24
C LEU A 24 -2.81 12.05 9.75
N THR A 25 -3.09 10.89 10.32
CA THR A 25 -2.94 10.63 11.77
C THR A 25 -1.63 9.93 12.11
N GLY A 26 -0.90 9.49 11.08
CA GLY A 26 0.35 8.75 11.20
C GLY A 26 1.05 8.65 9.86
N LYS A 27 2.11 7.84 9.81
CA LYS A 27 2.84 7.59 8.56
C LYS A 27 1.98 6.70 7.66
N MET A 28 1.56 7.22 6.52
CA MET A 28 0.98 6.42 5.43
C MET A 28 2.08 6.01 4.45
N MET A 29 2.15 4.72 4.11
CA MET A 29 3.03 4.25 3.04
C MET A 29 2.33 4.41 1.70
N LEU A 30 2.85 5.31 0.86
CA LEU A 30 2.35 5.55 -0.50
C LEU A 30 3.08 4.70 -1.54
N MET A 31 4.30 4.27 -1.24
CA MET A 31 5.12 3.41 -2.09
C MET A 31 5.61 2.22 -1.26
N PRO A 32 4.93 1.06 -1.34
CA PRO A 32 5.41 -0.14 -0.67
C PRO A 32 6.72 -0.60 -1.32
N GLY A 33 7.68 -1.02 -0.50
CA GLY A 33 8.92 -1.63 -0.97
C GLY A 33 8.74 -3.11 -1.29
N MET A 34 9.76 -3.70 -1.93
CA MET A 34 9.78 -5.14 -2.19
C MET A 34 10.13 -5.92 -0.91
N PRO A 35 9.40 -7.01 -0.58
CA PRO A 35 9.72 -7.84 0.57
C PRO A 35 11.04 -8.62 0.38
N LYS A 36 11.59 -9.13 1.49
CA LYS A 36 12.86 -9.89 1.50
C LYS A 36 12.83 -11.10 0.56
N GLN A 37 11.71 -11.83 0.51
CA GLN A 37 11.46 -12.87 -0.48
C GLN A 37 10.43 -12.32 -1.46
N SER A 38 10.89 -12.00 -2.66
CA SER A 38 10.03 -11.41 -3.69
C SER A 38 9.32 -12.49 -4.48
N ALA A 39 8.05 -12.23 -4.86
CA ALA A 39 7.32 -13.10 -5.78
C ALA A 39 8.07 -13.27 -7.12
N VAL A 40 8.89 -12.29 -7.52
CA VAL A 40 9.75 -12.34 -8.71
C VAL A 40 10.64 -13.59 -8.72
N GLN A 41 11.07 -14.08 -7.57
CA GLN A 41 11.92 -15.28 -7.48
C GLN A 41 11.19 -16.57 -7.90
N ARG A 42 9.85 -16.52 -7.99
CA ARG A 42 8.99 -17.66 -8.35
C ARG A 42 8.36 -17.51 -9.73
N ILE A 43 8.56 -16.36 -10.39
CA ILE A 43 8.00 -16.11 -11.73
C ILE A 43 8.88 -16.82 -12.75
N ASP A 44 8.28 -17.69 -13.55
CA ASP A 44 8.96 -18.41 -14.62
C ASP A 44 8.02 -18.74 -15.79
N ILE A 45 8.59 -19.08 -16.95
CA ILE A 45 7.88 -19.47 -18.17
C ILE A 45 8.36 -20.85 -18.61
N ASP A 46 7.44 -21.80 -18.74
CA ASP A 46 7.76 -23.14 -19.25
C ASP A 46 7.95 -23.16 -20.79
N SER A 47 8.41 -24.29 -21.33
CA SER A 47 8.65 -24.48 -22.77
C SER A 47 7.38 -24.44 -23.63
N GLU A 48 6.20 -24.52 -23.02
CA GLU A 48 4.89 -24.42 -23.68
C GLU A 48 4.31 -23.00 -23.55
N GLY A 49 5.08 -22.07 -22.96
CA GLY A 49 4.71 -20.67 -22.79
C GLY A 49 3.78 -20.40 -21.60
N ARG A 50 3.62 -21.34 -20.65
CA ARG A 50 2.81 -21.11 -19.44
C ARG A 50 3.62 -20.38 -18.39
N ILE A 51 3.01 -19.32 -17.84
CA ILE A 51 3.59 -18.51 -16.76
C ILE A 51 3.22 -19.14 -15.41
N THR A 52 4.21 -19.30 -14.53
CA THR A 52 4.04 -19.72 -13.14
C THR A 52 4.44 -18.60 -12.17
N GLY A 53 3.94 -18.62 -10.93
CA GLY A 53 4.34 -17.69 -9.87
C GLY A 53 3.84 -16.24 -9.97
N LEU A 54 2.96 -15.94 -10.93
CA LEU A 54 2.34 -14.62 -11.12
C LEU A 54 1.03 -14.42 -10.31
N SER A 55 0.41 -15.51 -9.86
CA SER A 55 -0.89 -15.55 -9.17
C SER A 55 -0.77 -16.15 -7.78
#